data_AF-A0A660VQI5-F1
#
_entry.id   AF-A0A660VQI5-F1
#
_cell.length_a   1.000
_cell.length_b   1.000
_cell.length_c   1.000
_cell.angle_alpha   90.00
_cell.angle_beta   90.00
_cell.angle_gamma   90.00
#
_symmetry.space_group_name_H-M   'P 1'
#
loop_
_entity.id
_entity.type
_entity.pdbx_description
1 polymer ?
#
loop_
_entity_poly.entity_id
_entity_poly.type
_entity_poly.pdbx_seq_one_letter_code
_entity_poly.pdbx_strand_id
1 'polypeptide(L)'
;EVPRSAAKRMPQQFRPVQTLKNAQRYTTAELKKFGRESLGAEERACESENELFCRLREEVADYAPYVVRTAESVAELDCIAALAEVALQNDYRRPQIVDEPVLFARASRHPVLEQTCQFIPNDIDLDANERQILLVTGPNMAGKSTYIRQVALLVIMAQMGSFVAAEEARVGIVDRVFTRVGASDELFRGRSTFLVEMAETANILNNATPKSLVILDEIGRGTSTFDGMAIAWSVTEFLHERVRARTLFATHYHELTAIAHNLPRVRNLCVQVMEHQGKVVFLHKVAEGAAERSYGISVAEIAGIPQEVTERAREVLAQLEAQTEYSDGAPRIPPPQKRPRQTTLFDAESRLVEALREIDINNITPVEALLKLRQLRELLGLD
;
A
#
# COMPACT_ATOMS: atom_id res chain seq x y z
N GLU A 1 65.81 -4.65 38.09
CA GLU A 1 65.04 -4.73 39.37
C GLU A 1 65.88 -5.53 40.37
N VAL A 2 65.90 -5.16 41.65
CA VAL A 2 66.66 -5.90 42.68
C VAL A 2 65.88 -6.08 43.98
N PRO A 3 66.14 -7.15 44.76
CA PRO A 3 65.52 -7.35 46.07
C PRO A 3 65.87 -6.24 47.05
N ARG A 4 64.96 -5.92 47.97
CA ARG A 4 65.12 -4.81 48.94
C ARG A 4 66.36 -4.95 49.83
N SER A 5 66.79 -6.18 50.11
CA SER A 5 68.01 -6.49 50.87
C SER A 5 69.30 -6.05 50.16
N ALA A 6 69.30 -6.05 48.82
CA ALA A 6 70.45 -5.65 47.99
C ALA A 6 70.45 -4.15 47.63
N ALA A 7 69.37 -3.42 47.94
CA ALA A 7 69.17 -2.02 47.56
C ALA A 7 70.27 -1.06 48.06
N LYS A 8 70.85 -1.32 49.24
CA LYS A 8 71.94 -0.51 49.83
C LYS A 8 73.32 -0.74 49.20
N ARG A 9 73.48 -1.81 48.40
CA ARG A 9 74.74 -2.17 47.72
C ARG A 9 74.75 -1.77 46.25
N MET A 10 73.72 -1.08 45.78
CA MET A 10 73.61 -0.66 44.39
C MET A 10 74.63 0.45 44.09
N PRO A 11 75.36 0.38 42.96
CA PRO A 11 76.28 1.44 42.55
C PRO A 11 75.58 2.79 42.37
N GLN A 12 76.30 3.90 42.63
CA GLN A 12 75.72 5.26 42.60
C GLN A 12 75.08 5.65 41.25
N GLN A 13 75.47 4.98 40.16
CA GLN A 13 74.91 5.19 38.82
C GLN A 13 73.46 4.71 38.66
N PHE A 14 72.96 3.85 39.57
CA PHE A 14 71.59 3.35 39.58
C PHE A 14 70.70 4.23 40.46
N ARG A 15 69.76 4.96 39.83
CA ARG A 15 68.80 5.81 40.52
C ARG A 15 67.47 5.08 40.69
N PRO A 16 66.87 5.03 41.89
CA PRO A 16 65.59 4.35 42.09
C PRO A 16 64.46 5.06 41.35
N VAL A 17 63.56 4.30 40.73
CA VAL A 17 62.41 4.81 39.94
C VAL A 17 61.08 4.40 40.54
N GLN A 18 60.98 3.16 41.03
CA GLN A 18 59.74 2.62 41.59
C GLN A 18 60.08 1.64 42.72
N THR A 19 59.39 1.76 43.85
CA THR A 19 59.55 0.84 44.99
C THR A 19 58.35 -0.09 45.06
N LEU A 20 58.60 -1.40 45.01
CA LEU A 20 57.60 -2.46 45.14
C LEU A 20 57.69 -3.08 46.54
N LYS A 21 56.71 -3.91 46.92
CA LYS A 21 56.64 -4.53 48.27
C LYS A 21 57.91 -5.30 48.63
N ASN A 22 58.45 -6.08 47.68
CA ASN A 22 59.61 -6.96 47.89
C ASN A 22 60.87 -6.59 47.06
N ALA A 23 60.78 -5.59 46.18
CA ALA A 23 61.84 -5.24 45.26
C ALA A 23 61.89 -3.73 44.99
N GLN A 24 63.03 -3.24 44.49
CA GLN A 24 63.21 -1.86 44.08
C GLN A 24 63.71 -1.81 42.64
N ARG A 25 63.04 -1.00 41.81
CA ARG A 25 63.40 -0.77 40.41
C ARG A 25 64.28 0.46 40.31
N TYR A 26 65.32 0.34 39.51
CA TYR A 26 66.31 1.38 39.28
C TYR A 26 66.47 1.63 37.79
N THR A 27 66.96 2.80 37.44
CA THR A 27 67.36 3.17 36.10
C THR A 27 68.76 3.77 36.13
N THR A 28 69.45 3.69 35.00
CA THR A 28 70.70 4.41 34.76
C THR A 28 70.43 5.61 33.85
N ALA A 29 71.41 6.51 33.71
CA ALA A 29 71.34 7.60 32.75
C ALA A 29 71.25 7.08 31.31
N GLU A 30 72.00 6.02 31.00
CA GLU A 30 71.96 5.30 29.71
C GLU A 30 70.59 4.69 29.45
N LEU A 31 70.00 3.98 30.43
CA LEU A 31 68.67 3.37 30.28
C LEU A 31 67.56 4.43 30.14
N LYS A 32 67.69 5.59 30.81
CA LYS A 32 66.79 6.75 30.60
C LYS A 32 66.95 7.40 29.23
N LYS A 33 68.14 7.35 28.63
CA LYS A 33 68.39 7.85 27.27
C LYS A 33 67.76 6.89 26.26
N PHE A 34 68.07 5.59 26.38
CA PHE A 34 67.50 4.54 25.54
C PHE A 34 65.97 4.50 25.62
N GLY A 35 65.38 4.60 26.82
CA GLY A 35 63.92 4.63 26.97
C GLY A 35 63.26 5.82 26.27
N ARG A 36 63.90 7.00 26.27
CA ARG A 36 63.42 8.19 25.53
C ARG A 36 63.56 8.01 24.02
N GLU A 37 64.67 7.44 23.56
CA GLU A 37 64.88 7.13 22.15
C GLU A 37 63.88 6.07 21.64
N SER A 38 63.58 5.06 22.47
CA SER A 38 62.60 4.00 22.17
C SER A 38 61.18 4.56 22.10
N LEU A 39 60.74 5.33 23.11
CA LEU A 39 59.42 5.98 23.10
C LEU A 39 59.26 6.92 21.90
N GLY A 40 60.28 7.74 21.62
CA GLY A 40 60.26 8.62 20.45
C GLY A 40 60.35 7.89 19.10
N ALA A 41 60.84 6.64 19.07
CA ALA A 41 60.78 5.80 17.88
C ALA A 41 59.39 5.17 17.69
N GLU A 42 58.75 4.71 18.78
CA GLU A 42 57.36 4.21 18.77
C GLU A 42 56.37 5.29 18.33
N GLU A 43 56.49 6.51 18.86
CA GLU A 43 55.65 7.65 18.45
C GLU A 43 55.80 7.94 16.95
N ARG A 44 57.04 8.02 16.44
CA ARG A 44 57.30 8.24 15.00
C ARG A 44 56.81 7.08 14.12
N ALA A 45 56.88 5.84 14.61
CA ALA A 45 56.37 4.69 13.89
C ALA A 45 54.84 4.76 13.77
N CYS A 46 54.15 5.11 14.86
CA CYS A 46 52.69 5.29 14.89
C CYS A 46 52.25 6.45 13.97
N GLU A 47 52.95 7.59 14.00
CA GLU A 47 52.70 8.71 13.09
C GLU A 47 52.86 8.30 11.63
N SER A 48 53.95 7.58 11.31
CA SER A 48 54.21 7.10 9.95
C SER A 48 53.15 6.09 9.49
N GLU A 49 52.71 5.19 10.36
CA GLU A 49 51.64 4.23 10.07
C GLU A 49 50.31 4.92 9.79
N ASN A 50 49.93 5.89 10.61
CA ASN A 50 48.69 6.65 10.41
C ASN A 50 48.75 7.47 9.10
N GLU A 51 49.90 8.05 8.77
CA GLU A 51 50.09 8.76 7.51
C GLU A 51 49.93 7.82 6.30
N LEU A 52 50.52 6.62 6.35
CA LEU A 52 50.36 5.60 5.32
C LEU A 52 48.92 5.11 5.21
N PHE A 53 48.23 4.93 6.34
CA PHE A 53 46.82 4.52 6.37
C PHE A 53 45.90 5.59 5.78
N CYS A 54 46.10 6.86 6.12
CA CYS A 54 45.35 7.97 5.53
C CYS A 54 45.56 8.05 4.01
N ARG A 55 46.80 7.90 3.54
CA ARG A 55 47.11 7.85 2.10
C ARG A 55 46.42 6.68 1.40
N LEU A 56 46.44 5.49 2.00
CA LEU A 56 45.72 4.32 1.47
C LEU A 56 44.20 4.58 1.41
N ARG A 57 43.63 5.22 2.43
CA ARG A 57 42.20 5.56 2.45
C ARG A 57 41.82 6.54 1.34
N GLU A 58 42.64 7.54 1.08
CA GLU A 58 42.44 8.49 -0.01
C GLU A 58 42.53 7.78 -1.37
N GLU A 59 43.56 6.94 -1.56
CA GLU A 59 43.71 6.15 -2.79
C GLU A 59 42.52 5.21 -3.02
N VAL A 60 42.02 4.54 -1.97
CA VAL A 60 40.81 3.69 -2.06
C VAL A 60 39.55 4.52 -2.32
N ALA A 61 39.46 5.72 -1.76
CA ALA A 61 38.30 6.60 -1.95
C ALA A 61 38.15 7.05 -3.41
N ASP A 62 39.25 7.20 -4.16
CA ASP A 62 39.23 7.48 -5.59
C ASP A 62 38.52 6.35 -6.40
N TYR A 63 38.49 5.12 -5.87
CA TYR A 63 37.77 4.01 -6.45
C TYR A 63 36.32 3.88 -5.99
N ALA A 64 35.84 4.70 -5.04
CA ALA A 64 34.47 4.64 -4.55
C ALA A 64 33.41 4.68 -5.68
N PRO A 65 33.54 5.52 -6.73
CA PRO A 65 32.58 5.51 -7.85
C PRO A 65 32.56 4.19 -8.64
N TYR A 66 33.63 3.42 -8.65
CA TYR A 66 33.66 2.09 -9.28
C TYR A 66 32.99 1.04 -8.40
N VAL A 67 33.22 1.11 -7.09
CA VAL A 67 32.58 0.21 -6.11
C VAL A 67 31.06 0.41 -6.12
N VAL A 68 30.57 1.66 -6.12
CA VAL A 68 29.13 1.96 -6.17
C VAL A 68 28.50 1.42 -7.46
N ARG A 69 29.10 1.69 -8.62
CA ARG A 69 28.60 1.15 -9.91
C ARG A 69 28.56 -0.37 -9.96
N THR A 70 29.56 -1.02 -9.37
CA THR A 70 29.60 -2.48 -9.25
C THR A 70 28.49 -2.98 -8.34
N ALA A 71 28.27 -2.34 -7.20
CA ALA A 71 27.21 -2.68 -6.27
C ALA A 71 25.82 -2.53 -6.90
N GLU A 72 25.57 -1.45 -7.65
CA GLU A 72 24.32 -1.24 -8.40
C GLU A 72 24.09 -2.35 -9.44
N SER A 73 25.14 -2.73 -10.19
CA SER A 73 25.04 -3.79 -11.20
C SER A 73 24.76 -5.17 -10.56
N VAL A 74 25.40 -5.46 -9.43
CA VAL A 74 25.16 -6.70 -8.67
C VAL A 74 23.75 -6.70 -8.07
N ALA A 75 23.26 -5.56 -7.57
CA ALA A 75 21.92 -5.43 -7.04
C ALA A 75 20.85 -5.64 -8.12
N GLU A 76 21.03 -5.11 -9.33
CA GLU A 76 20.11 -5.34 -10.45
C GLU A 76 20.06 -6.83 -10.83
N LEU A 77 21.23 -7.49 -10.92
CA LEU A 77 21.31 -8.93 -11.18
C LEU A 77 20.63 -9.76 -10.09
N ASP A 78 20.83 -9.41 -8.82
CA ASP A 78 20.21 -10.09 -7.68
C ASP A 78 18.68 -9.97 -7.73
N CYS A 79 18.16 -8.76 -7.98
CA CYS A 79 16.73 -8.54 -8.14
C CYS A 79 16.13 -9.37 -9.29
N ILE A 80 16.76 -9.36 -10.48
CA ILE A 80 16.27 -10.13 -11.64
C ILE A 80 16.33 -11.64 -11.36
N ALA A 81 17.41 -12.12 -10.74
CA ALA A 81 17.57 -13.52 -10.39
C ALA A 81 16.51 -13.98 -9.38
N ALA A 82 16.25 -13.18 -8.34
CA ALA A 82 15.21 -13.47 -7.35
C ALA A 82 13.80 -13.54 -7.98
N LEU A 83 13.47 -12.62 -8.90
CA LEU A 83 12.19 -12.68 -9.62
C LEU A 83 12.07 -13.93 -10.51
N ALA A 84 13.16 -14.32 -11.17
CA ALA A 84 13.20 -15.52 -12.01
C ALA A 84 13.06 -16.81 -11.17
N GLU A 85 13.71 -16.87 -10.01
CA GLU A 85 13.60 -18.00 -9.09
C GLU A 85 12.15 -18.19 -8.59
N VAL A 86 11.54 -17.10 -8.10
CA VAL A 86 10.14 -17.12 -7.65
C VAL A 86 9.20 -17.52 -8.79
N ALA A 87 9.46 -17.06 -10.01
CA ALA A 87 8.64 -17.40 -11.16
C ALA A 87 8.73 -18.89 -11.52
N LEU A 88 9.92 -19.48 -11.44
CA LEU A 88 10.15 -20.90 -11.73
C LEU A 88 9.53 -21.80 -10.67
N GLN A 89 9.69 -21.45 -9.38
CA GLN A 89 9.18 -22.24 -8.26
C GLN A 89 7.64 -22.28 -8.24
N ASN A 90 6.99 -21.19 -8.65
CA ASN A 90 5.54 -21.01 -8.51
C ASN A 90 4.78 -21.08 -9.85
N ASP A 91 5.45 -21.50 -10.92
CA ASP A 91 4.90 -21.56 -12.29
C ASP A 91 4.21 -20.25 -12.71
N TYR A 92 4.91 -19.13 -12.51
CA TYR A 92 4.45 -17.82 -12.98
C TYR A 92 4.76 -17.64 -14.46
N ARG A 93 3.91 -16.87 -15.15
CA ARG A 93 4.02 -16.65 -16.59
C ARG A 93 4.33 -15.20 -16.91
N ARG A 94 5.06 -15.00 -18.02
CA ARG A 94 5.43 -13.67 -18.49
C ARG A 94 4.15 -12.95 -18.97
N PRO A 95 3.76 -11.82 -18.38
CA PRO A 95 2.62 -11.07 -18.87
C PRO A 95 2.95 -10.36 -20.19
N GLN A 96 1.95 -10.19 -21.04
CA GLN A 96 2.03 -9.28 -22.18
C GLN A 96 1.65 -7.86 -21.71
N ILE A 97 2.63 -6.96 -21.67
CA ILE A 97 2.39 -5.54 -21.38
C ILE A 97 1.94 -4.83 -22.66
N VAL A 98 0.85 -4.08 -22.59
CA VAL A 98 0.27 -3.36 -23.73
C VAL A 98 -0.17 -1.94 -23.36
N ASP A 99 -0.39 -1.09 -24.37
CA ASP A 99 -0.89 0.28 -24.16
C ASP A 99 -2.41 0.37 -24.06
N GLU A 100 -3.15 -0.62 -24.58
CA GLU A 100 -4.61 -0.60 -24.49
C GLU A 100 -5.08 -0.78 -23.04
N PRO A 101 -6.20 -0.17 -22.63
CA PRO A 101 -6.71 -0.26 -21.27
C PRO A 101 -7.45 -1.60 -21.03
N VAL A 102 -6.70 -2.70 -21.13
CA VAL A 102 -7.16 -4.08 -20.92
C VAL A 102 -6.48 -4.67 -19.69
N LEU A 103 -7.16 -5.54 -18.97
CA LEU A 103 -6.61 -6.34 -17.90
C LEU A 103 -7.25 -7.71 -17.99
N PHE A 104 -6.50 -8.63 -18.59
CA PHE A 104 -6.92 -10.00 -18.81
C PHE A 104 -5.95 -10.94 -18.11
N ALA A 105 -6.47 -11.94 -17.40
CA ALA A 105 -5.67 -13.05 -16.91
C ALA A 105 -6.49 -14.33 -16.85
N ARG A 106 -5.90 -15.45 -17.28
CA ARG A 106 -6.49 -16.78 -17.15
C ARG A 106 -5.92 -17.50 -15.93
N ALA A 107 -6.80 -18.13 -15.17
CA ALA A 107 -6.46 -18.92 -13.99
C ALA A 107 -5.50 -18.18 -13.04
N SER A 108 -5.78 -16.90 -12.79
CA SER A 108 -4.96 -16.07 -11.91
C SER A 108 -5.10 -16.51 -10.46
N ARG A 109 -4.01 -16.40 -9.69
CA ARG A 109 -3.89 -16.78 -8.28
C ARG A 109 -3.39 -15.60 -7.44
N HIS A 110 -3.67 -15.62 -6.14
CA HIS A 110 -3.13 -14.61 -5.23
C HIS A 110 -1.72 -15.02 -4.77
N PRO A 111 -0.65 -14.26 -5.13
CA PRO A 111 0.75 -14.70 -5.01
C PRO A 111 1.21 -15.01 -3.57
N VAL A 112 0.58 -14.38 -2.57
CA VAL A 112 0.87 -14.66 -1.15
C VAL A 112 0.06 -15.84 -0.60
N LEU A 113 -1.23 -15.94 -0.95
CA LEU A 113 -2.11 -16.94 -0.33
C LEU A 113 -1.89 -18.33 -0.93
N GLU A 114 -1.53 -18.41 -2.22
CA GLU A 114 -1.21 -19.69 -2.87
C GLU A 114 -0.03 -20.42 -2.23
N GLN A 115 0.84 -19.71 -1.50
CA GLN A 115 1.96 -20.30 -0.75
C GLN A 115 1.51 -20.97 0.56
N THR A 116 0.35 -20.58 1.10
CA THR A 116 -0.10 -20.99 2.43
C THR A 116 -1.27 -21.97 2.41
N CYS A 117 -2.04 -21.98 1.33
CA CYS A 117 -3.21 -22.84 1.20
C CYS A 117 -3.48 -23.21 -0.25
N GLN A 118 -4.28 -24.26 -0.45
CA GLN A 118 -4.78 -24.59 -1.77
C GLN A 118 -5.67 -23.43 -2.29
N PHE A 119 -5.19 -22.74 -3.32
CA PHE A 119 -5.86 -21.58 -3.89
C PHE A 119 -6.64 -21.96 -5.14
N ILE A 120 -7.88 -21.45 -5.27
CA ILE A 120 -8.73 -21.70 -6.44
C ILE A 120 -8.52 -20.56 -7.45
N PRO A 121 -8.00 -20.84 -8.65
CA PRO A 121 -7.67 -19.82 -9.62
C PRO A 121 -8.93 -19.19 -10.25
N ASN A 122 -8.86 -17.89 -10.52
CA ASN A 122 -9.94 -17.09 -11.08
C ASN A 122 -9.50 -16.35 -12.35
N ASP A 123 -10.39 -16.27 -13.32
CA ASP A 123 -10.15 -15.49 -14.54
C ASP A 123 -10.45 -14.01 -14.25
N ILE A 124 -9.74 -13.13 -14.95
CA ILE A 124 -9.91 -11.69 -14.88
C ILE A 124 -10.12 -11.20 -16.31
N ASP A 125 -11.19 -10.46 -16.53
CA ASP A 125 -11.50 -9.85 -17.83
C ASP A 125 -12.13 -8.48 -17.60
N LEU A 126 -11.31 -7.45 -17.71
CA LEU A 126 -11.62 -6.07 -17.37
C LEU A 126 -11.03 -5.14 -18.43
N ASP A 127 -11.85 -4.30 -19.05
CA ASP A 127 -11.41 -3.38 -20.11
C ASP A 127 -12.20 -2.08 -20.08
N ALA A 128 -11.65 -0.99 -20.62
CA ALA A 128 -12.35 0.31 -20.56
C ALA A 128 -13.59 0.44 -21.45
N ASN A 129 -13.83 -0.48 -22.39
CA ASN A 129 -14.86 -0.36 -23.43
C ASN A 129 -16.12 -1.18 -23.16
N GLU A 130 -15.98 -2.44 -22.74
CA GLU A 130 -17.10 -3.36 -22.54
C GLU A 130 -17.30 -3.78 -21.08
N ARG A 131 -16.20 -4.06 -20.38
CA ARG A 131 -16.18 -4.57 -19.00
C ARG A 131 -15.40 -3.61 -18.11
N GLN A 132 -15.87 -2.37 -18.03
CA GLN A 132 -15.17 -1.29 -17.31
C GLN A 132 -15.28 -1.42 -15.80
N ILE A 133 -16.46 -1.82 -15.31
CA ILE A 133 -16.73 -1.97 -13.87
C ILE A 133 -17.25 -3.37 -13.61
N LEU A 134 -16.55 -4.11 -12.76
CA LEU A 134 -16.97 -5.43 -12.29
C LEU A 134 -17.54 -5.29 -10.89
N LEU A 135 -18.86 -5.46 -10.75
CA LEU A 135 -19.54 -5.51 -9.46
C LEU A 135 -19.43 -6.93 -8.92
N VAL A 136 -18.61 -7.13 -7.89
CA VAL A 136 -18.36 -8.43 -7.28
C VAL A 136 -19.26 -8.60 -6.07
N THR A 137 -20.22 -9.50 -6.17
CA THR A 137 -21.20 -9.81 -5.12
C THR A 137 -20.99 -11.20 -4.54
N GLY A 138 -21.59 -11.44 -3.38
CA GLY A 138 -21.52 -12.72 -2.68
C GLY A 138 -21.36 -12.53 -1.17
N PRO A 139 -21.49 -13.62 -0.40
CA PRO A 139 -21.41 -13.56 1.05
C PRO A 139 -20.02 -13.09 1.54
N ASN A 140 -19.99 -12.59 2.77
CA ASN A 140 -18.73 -12.29 3.44
C ASN A 140 -17.96 -13.60 3.65
N MET A 141 -16.62 -13.52 3.63
CA MET A 141 -15.72 -14.69 3.65
C MET A 141 -15.67 -15.53 2.35
N ALA A 142 -16.50 -15.24 1.35
CA ALA A 142 -16.49 -15.98 0.07
C ALA A 142 -15.26 -15.71 -0.83
N GLY A 143 -14.38 -14.76 -0.47
CA GLY A 143 -13.17 -14.45 -1.24
C GLY A 143 -13.27 -13.22 -2.16
N LYS A 144 -14.31 -12.38 -2.03
CA LYS A 144 -14.45 -11.12 -2.81
C LYS A 144 -13.21 -10.22 -2.66
N SER A 145 -12.83 -9.88 -1.43
CA SER A 145 -11.66 -9.05 -1.13
C SER A 145 -10.36 -9.70 -1.61
N THR A 146 -10.27 -11.03 -1.55
CA THR A 146 -9.11 -11.76 -2.06
C THR A 146 -8.99 -11.62 -3.58
N TYR A 147 -10.10 -11.78 -4.31
CA TYR A 147 -10.14 -11.65 -5.76
C TYR A 147 -9.72 -10.24 -6.21
N ILE A 148 -10.29 -9.18 -5.63
CA ILE A 148 -9.94 -7.80 -6.03
C ILE A 148 -8.48 -7.44 -5.68
N ARG A 149 -7.97 -7.91 -4.53
CA ARG A 149 -6.56 -7.69 -4.14
C ARG A 149 -5.59 -8.44 -5.05
N GLN A 150 -5.94 -9.66 -5.43
CA GLN A 150 -5.19 -10.45 -6.42
C GLN A 150 -5.04 -9.68 -7.74
N VAL A 151 -6.11 -9.05 -8.23
CA VAL A 151 -6.05 -8.25 -9.47
C VAL A 151 -5.08 -7.08 -9.32
N ALA A 152 -5.08 -6.39 -8.17
CA ALA A 152 -4.13 -5.32 -7.86
C ALA A 152 -2.68 -5.80 -7.91
N LEU A 153 -2.40 -6.93 -7.23
CA LEU A 153 -1.07 -7.51 -7.14
C LEU A 153 -0.56 -7.96 -8.52
N LEU A 154 -1.43 -8.54 -9.36
CA LEU A 154 -1.08 -8.93 -10.72
C LEU A 154 -0.58 -7.74 -11.53
N VAL A 155 -1.26 -6.58 -11.46
CA VAL A 155 -0.84 -5.35 -12.14
C VAL A 155 0.51 -4.85 -11.61
N ILE A 156 0.68 -4.80 -10.28
CA ILE A 156 1.92 -4.33 -9.66
C ILE A 156 3.10 -5.22 -10.06
N MET A 157 2.94 -6.54 -9.99
CA MET A 157 3.97 -7.50 -10.38
C MET A 157 4.32 -7.36 -11.87
N ALA A 158 3.33 -7.23 -12.73
CA ALA A 158 3.54 -7.06 -14.17
C ALA A 158 4.33 -5.78 -14.50
N GLN A 159 3.95 -4.63 -13.91
CA GLN A 159 4.62 -3.35 -14.15
C GLN A 159 5.96 -3.20 -13.42
N MET A 160 6.21 -3.99 -12.37
CA MET A 160 7.53 -4.12 -11.75
C MET A 160 8.52 -4.90 -12.65
N GLY A 161 8.03 -5.59 -13.68
CA GLY A 161 8.85 -6.41 -14.58
C GLY A 161 8.95 -7.88 -14.17
N SER A 162 8.12 -8.33 -13.22
CA SER A 162 8.04 -9.73 -12.78
C SER A 162 7.13 -10.56 -13.69
N PHE A 163 7.32 -11.88 -13.65
CA PHE A 163 6.30 -12.83 -14.07
C PHE A 163 5.13 -12.80 -13.07
N VAL A 164 3.94 -13.20 -13.49
CA VAL A 164 2.71 -13.12 -12.70
C VAL A 164 2.09 -14.47 -12.42
N ALA A 165 1.35 -14.56 -11.31
CA ALA A 165 0.61 -15.74 -10.88
C ALA A 165 -0.66 -15.96 -11.72
N ALA A 166 -0.50 -16.39 -12.97
CA ALA A 166 -1.57 -16.72 -13.91
C ALA A 166 -1.04 -17.65 -15.01
N GLU A 167 -1.91 -18.37 -15.70
CA GLU A 167 -1.54 -19.17 -16.88
C GLU A 167 -1.30 -18.31 -18.12
N GLU A 168 -2.03 -17.21 -18.23
CA GLU A 168 -1.93 -16.22 -19.30
C GLU A 168 -2.28 -14.86 -18.71
N ALA A 169 -1.59 -13.79 -19.12
CA ALA A 169 -1.93 -12.44 -18.69
C ALA A 169 -1.60 -11.40 -19.77
N ARG A 170 -2.54 -10.47 -19.99
CA ARG A 170 -2.36 -9.28 -20.81
C ARG A 170 -2.73 -8.06 -19.98
N VAL A 171 -1.75 -7.21 -19.72
CA VAL A 171 -1.86 -6.09 -18.77
C VAL A 171 -1.59 -4.78 -19.49
N GLY A 172 -2.65 -4.00 -19.65
CA GLY A 172 -2.62 -2.62 -20.09
C GLY A 172 -2.03 -1.71 -19.02
N ILE A 173 -1.06 -0.87 -19.37
CA ILE A 173 -0.37 0.02 -18.42
C ILE A 173 -1.37 0.82 -17.57
N VAL A 174 -1.19 0.74 -16.26
CA VAL A 174 -1.92 1.47 -15.23
C VAL A 174 -1.03 2.59 -14.69
N ASP A 175 -1.56 3.80 -14.65
CA ASP A 175 -0.85 4.95 -14.10
C ASP A 175 -0.89 4.97 -12.56
N ARG A 176 -2.02 4.58 -11.97
CA ARG A 176 -2.25 4.52 -10.52
C ARG A 176 -3.21 3.40 -10.16
N VAL A 177 -2.88 2.68 -9.08
CA VAL A 177 -3.80 1.74 -8.43
C VAL A 177 -4.40 2.43 -7.21
N PHE A 178 -5.70 2.67 -7.27
CA PHE A 178 -6.48 3.23 -6.17
C PHE A 178 -7.19 2.12 -5.41
N THR A 179 -7.05 2.12 -4.09
CA THR A 179 -7.68 1.12 -3.24
C THR A 179 -8.47 1.79 -2.13
N ARG A 180 -9.75 1.46 -2.03
CA ARG A 180 -10.53 1.58 -0.82
C ARG A 180 -10.79 0.18 -0.32
N VAL A 181 -9.88 -0.35 0.50
CA VAL A 181 -10.03 -1.66 1.12
C VAL A 181 -10.08 -1.43 2.61
N GLY A 182 -11.19 -1.81 3.25
CA GLY A 182 -11.44 -1.52 4.66
C GLY A 182 -10.24 -1.85 5.54
N ALA A 183 -9.63 -0.82 6.13
CA ALA A 183 -8.62 -0.98 7.15
C ALA A 183 -9.32 -1.42 8.44
N SER A 184 -9.12 -2.66 8.86
CA SER A 184 -9.58 -3.15 10.16
C SER A 184 -8.81 -2.53 11.34
N ASP A 185 -7.73 -1.77 11.12
CA ASP A 185 -6.74 -1.57 12.19
C ASP A 185 -6.24 -0.14 12.40
N GLU A 186 -6.86 0.87 11.81
CA GLU A 186 -6.57 2.25 12.18
C GLU A 186 -7.81 2.88 12.83
N LEU A 187 -7.93 2.62 14.13
CA LEU A 187 -8.60 3.53 15.08
C LEU A 187 -7.85 4.87 15.03
N PHE A 188 -8.06 5.62 13.95
CA PHE A 188 -7.54 6.96 13.77
C PHE A 188 -8.06 7.81 14.92
N ARG A 189 -7.12 8.39 15.67
CA ARG A 189 -7.34 9.26 16.82
C ARG A 189 -8.38 10.36 16.51
N GLY A 190 -9.64 10.10 16.83
CA GLY A 190 -10.72 11.10 16.87
C GLY A 190 -11.49 11.40 15.58
N ARG A 191 -11.42 10.57 14.52
CA ARG A 191 -12.25 10.76 13.30
C ARG A 191 -13.22 9.59 13.11
N SER A 192 -14.44 9.88 12.64
CA SER A 192 -15.42 8.84 12.28
C SER A 192 -14.87 7.96 11.16
N THR A 193 -14.98 6.63 11.30
CA THR A 193 -14.56 5.65 10.28
C THR A 193 -15.22 5.92 8.93
N PHE A 194 -16.47 6.37 8.94
CA PHE A 194 -17.20 6.75 7.73
C PHE A 194 -16.63 8.01 7.06
N LEU A 195 -16.15 9.00 7.84
CA LEU A 195 -15.54 10.19 7.26
C LEU A 195 -14.22 9.86 6.56
N VAL A 196 -13.42 8.96 7.13
CA VAL A 196 -12.18 8.47 6.51
C VAL A 196 -12.50 7.74 5.19
N GLU A 197 -13.49 6.87 5.22
CA GLU A 197 -13.98 6.17 4.02
C GLU A 197 -14.43 7.13 2.91
N MET A 198 -15.17 8.19 3.27
CA MET A 198 -15.60 9.21 2.31
C MET A 198 -14.44 10.05 1.78
N ALA A 199 -13.45 10.38 2.63
CA ALA A 199 -12.26 11.09 2.20
C ALA A 199 -11.39 10.26 1.24
N GLU A 200 -11.23 8.96 1.51
CA GLU A 200 -10.57 8.02 0.59
C GLU A 200 -11.31 7.94 -0.73
N THR A 201 -12.63 7.76 -0.70
CA THR A 201 -13.47 7.73 -1.90
C THR A 201 -13.34 9.03 -2.70
N ALA A 202 -13.38 10.19 -2.04
CA ALA A 202 -13.18 11.48 -2.68
C ALA A 202 -11.79 11.60 -3.33
N ASN A 203 -10.73 11.13 -2.66
CA ASN A 203 -9.39 11.11 -3.22
C ASN A 203 -9.31 10.28 -4.50
N ILE A 204 -9.97 9.11 -4.53
CA ILE A 204 -10.07 8.27 -5.74
C ILE A 204 -10.78 9.03 -6.86
N LEU A 205 -11.98 9.55 -6.59
CA LEU A 205 -12.79 10.21 -7.62
C LEU A 205 -12.15 11.46 -8.21
N ASN A 206 -11.37 12.20 -7.41
CA ASN A 206 -10.72 13.43 -7.86
C ASN A 206 -9.42 13.20 -8.63
N ASN A 207 -8.75 12.05 -8.45
CA ASN A 207 -7.41 11.81 -8.99
C ASN A 207 -7.31 10.63 -9.95
N ALA A 208 -8.34 9.80 -10.03
CA ALA A 208 -8.38 8.69 -10.98
C ALA A 208 -8.48 9.19 -12.41
N THR A 209 -7.77 8.52 -13.31
CA THR A 209 -7.78 8.79 -14.75
C THR A 209 -8.34 7.58 -15.48
N PRO A 210 -8.65 7.68 -16.79
CA PRO A 210 -9.06 6.52 -17.59
C PRO A 210 -8.02 5.38 -17.63
N LYS A 211 -6.74 5.67 -17.33
CA LYS A 211 -5.68 4.65 -17.26
C LYS A 211 -5.60 3.96 -15.89
N SER A 212 -6.24 4.52 -14.88
CA SER A 212 -6.15 4.01 -13.51
C SER A 212 -6.91 2.70 -13.31
N LEU A 213 -6.47 1.94 -12.30
CA LEU A 213 -7.19 0.81 -11.75
C LEU A 213 -7.79 1.22 -10.41
N VAL A 214 -9.11 1.08 -10.26
CA VAL A 214 -9.82 1.41 -9.03
C VAL A 214 -10.36 0.15 -8.38
N ILE A 215 -10.08 -0.03 -7.09
CA ILE A 215 -10.54 -1.16 -6.29
C ILE A 215 -11.31 -0.63 -5.10
N LEU A 216 -12.60 -0.96 -5.05
CA LEU A 216 -13.51 -0.55 -4.00
C LEU A 216 -14.02 -1.78 -3.27
N ASP A 217 -13.90 -1.80 -1.95
CA ASP A 217 -14.37 -2.88 -1.08
C ASP A 217 -15.33 -2.30 -0.04
N GLU A 218 -16.60 -2.67 -0.14
CA GLU A 218 -17.67 -2.35 0.81
C GLU A 218 -17.87 -0.85 1.13
N ILE A 219 -17.89 0.02 0.12
CA ILE A 219 -18.27 1.43 0.30
C ILE A 219 -19.71 1.54 0.79
N GLY A 220 -19.96 2.48 1.71
CA GLY A 220 -21.24 2.86 2.26
C GLY A 220 -21.62 2.08 3.52
N ARG A 221 -20.73 1.25 4.09
CA ARG A 221 -21.09 0.37 5.21
C ARG A 221 -21.22 1.09 6.56
N GLY A 222 -20.53 2.23 6.73
CA GLY A 222 -20.49 2.99 7.99
C GLY A 222 -21.69 3.92 8.25
N THR A 223 -22.75 3.85 7.45
CA THR A 223 -23.92 4.75 7.51
C THR A 223 -25.24 3.97 7.37
N SER A 224 -26.37 4.67 7.27
CA SER A 224 -27.67 4.06 7.00
C SER A 224 -27.63 3.27 5.69
N THR A 225 -28.33 2.13 5.62
CA THR A 225 -28.30 1.23 4.45
C THR A 225 -28.68 1.97 3.15
N PHE A 226 -29.70 2.82 3.21
CA PHE A 226 -30.16 3.60 2.05
C PHE A 226 -29.16 4.68 1.64
N ASP A 227 -28.56 5.41 2.59
CA ASP A 227 -27.54 6.42 2.26
C ASP A 227 -26.29 5.77 1.68
N GLY A 228 -25.84 4.66 2.29
CA GLY A 228 -24.69 3.90 1.84
C GLY A 228 -24.86 3.36 0.43
N MET A 229 -26.02 2.77 0.14
CA MET A 229 -26.38 2.31 -1.20
C MET A 229 -26.46 3.46 -2.21
N ALA A 230 -27.07 4.60 -1.85
CA ALA A 230 -27.16 5.76 -2.74
C ALA A 230 -25.78 6.35 -3.08
N ILE A 231 -24.87 6.39 -2.11
CA ILE A 231 -23.48 6.79 -2.32
C ILE A 231 -22.77 5.80 -3.24
N ALA A 232 -22.82 4.50 -2.94
CA ALA A 232 -22.19 3.46 -3.76
C ALA A 232 -22.69 3.49 -5.22
N TRP A 233 -23.98 3.70 -5.41
CA TRP A 233 -24.61 3.88 -6.73
C TRP A 233 -24.04 5.10 -7.44
N SER A 234 -24.06 6.27 -6.79
CA SER A 234 -23.58 7.53 -7.38
C SER A 234 -22.09 7.49 -7.72
N VAL A 235 -21.27 6.85 -6.87
CA VAL A 235 -19.84 6.61 -7.12
C VAL A 235 -19.65 5.75 -8.37
N THR A 236 -20.43 4.68 -8.50
CA THR A 236 -20.37 3.79 -9.67
C THR A 236 -20.75 4.53 -10.96
N GLU A 237 -21.82 5.33 -10.94
CA GLU A 237 -22.21 6.17 -12.08
C GLU A 237 -21.12 7.18 -12.44
N PHE A 238 -20.51 7.83 -11.45
CA PHE A 238 -19.45 8.81 -11.68
C PHE A 238 -18.20 8.15 -12.31
N LEU A 239 -17.78 6.99 -11.81
CA LEU A 239 -16.67 6.22 -12.38
C LEU A 239 -16.98 5.76 -13.80
N HIS A 240 -18.21 5.35 -14.08
CA HIS A 240 -18.65 4.92 -15.41
C HIS A 240 -18.68 6.08 -16.41
N GLU A 241 -19.31 7.20 -16.06
CA GLU A 241 -19.59 8.30 -16.99
C GLU A 241 -18.41 9.27 -17.15
N ARG A 242 -17.76 9.63 -16.04
CA ARG A 242 -16.77 10.71 -15.99
C ARG A 242 -15.35 10.19 -16.06
N VAL A 243 -14.98 9.30 -15.14
CA VAL A 243 -13.57 8.88 -14.96
C VAL A 243 -13.16 7.85 -16.01
N ARG A 244 -14.02 6.88 -16.29
CA ARG A 244 -13.79 5.77 -17.23
C ARG A 244 -12.59 4.88 -16.85
N ALA A 245 -12.26 4.81 -15.56
CA ALA A 245 -11.23 3.91 -15.05
C ALA A 245 -11.74 2.47 -14.99
N ARG A 246 -10.83 1.51 -15.23
CA ARG A 246 -11.04 0.09 -14.95
C ARG A 246 -11.29 -0.09 -13.46
N THR A 247 -12.42 -0.67 -13.07
CA THR A 247 -12.87 -0.70 -11.67
C THR A 247 -13.33 -2.09 -11.25
N LEU A 248 -12.87 -2.55 -10.09
CA LEU A 248 -13.49 -3.67 -9.37
C LEU A 248 -14.16 -3.13 -8.12
N PHE A 249 -15.43 -3.46 -7.94
CA PHE A 249 -16.20 -3.03 -6.78
C PHE A 249 -16.81 -4.25 -6.10
N ALA A 250 -16.22 -4.68 -5.00
CA ALA A 250 -16.82 -5.66 -4.10
C ALA A 250 -17.86 -4.99 -3.20
N THR A 251 -19.10 -5.48 -3.25
CA THR A 251 -20.21 -4.90 -2.50
C THR A 251 -21.05 -5.98 -1.80
N HIS A 252 -21.72 -5.56 -0.72
CA HIS A 252 -22.75 -6.34 -0.04
C HIS A 252 -24.17 -5.89 -0.43
N TYR A 253 -24.30 -4.78 -1.17
CA TYR A 253 -25.58 -4.28 -1.67
C TYR A 253 -25.98 -5.09 -2.92
N HIS A 254 -26.91 -6.03 -2.75
CA HIS A 254 -27.44 -6.83 -3.85
C HIS A 254 -28.25 -5.97 -4.83
N GLU A 255 -28.91 -4.93 -4.33
CA GLU A 255 -29.71 -3.97 -5.08
C GLU A 255 -28.85 -3.18 -6.08
N LEU A 256 -27.55 -2.98 -5.79
CA LEU A 256 -26.62 -2.30 -6.69
C LEU A 256 -26.41 -3.08 -7.99
N THR A 257 -26.64 -4.40 -8.01
CA THR A 257 -26.50 -5.22 -9.23
C THR A 257 -27.46 -4.79 -10.34
N ALA A 258 -28.58 -4.15 -10.00
CA ALA A 258 -29.53 -3.63 -10.97
C ALA A 258 -28.94 -2.51 -11.83
N ILE A 259 -27.88 -1.82 -11.38
CA ILE A 259 -27.22 -0.76 -12.13
C ILE A 259 -26.63 -1.25 -13.45
N ALA A 260 -26.26 -2.53 -13.53
CA ALA A 260 -25.72 -3.15 -14.74
C ALA A 260 -26.73 -3.18 -15.90
N HIS A 261 -28.04 -3.07 -15.61
CA HIS A 261 -29.06 -2.94 -16.66
C HIS A 261 -29.05 -1.55 -17.33
N ASN A 262 -28.62 -0.52 -16.59
CA ASN A 262 -28.65 0.87 -17.05
C ASN A 262 -27.28 1.34 -17.57
N LEU A 263 -26.19 0.73 -17.11
CA LEU A 263 -24.82 1.11 -17.47
C LEU A 263 -24.15 0.02 -18.32
N PRO A 264 -23.98 0.23 -19.63
CA PRO A 264 -23.59 -0.82 -20.57
C PRO A 264 -22.17 -1.37 -20.37
N ARG A 265 -21.29 -0.68 -19.63
CA ARG A 265 -19.93 -1.14 -19.32
C ARG A 265 -19.78 -1.73 -17.91
N VAL A 266 -20.89 -1.95 -17.21
CA VAL A 266 -20.90 -2.59 -15.90
C VAL A 266 -21.28 -4.06 -16.08
N ARG A 267 -20.58 -4.96 -15.40
CA ARG A 267 -20.91 -6.39 -15.36
C ARG A 267 -21.00 -6.86 -13.92
N ASN A 268 -21.97 -7.74 -13.67
CA ASN A 268 -22.12 -8.40 -12.38
C ASN A 268 -21.30 -9.68 -12.36
N LEU A 269 -20.51 -9.84 -11.32
CA LEU A 269 -19.83 -11.07 -10.95
C LEU A 269 -20.34 -11.52 -9.59
N CYS A 270 -20.39 -12.83 -9.39
CA CYS A 270 -20.71 -13.43 -8.11
C CYS A 270 -19.66 -14.48 -7.74
N VAL A 271 -19.37 -14.58 -6.44
CA VAL A 271 -18.60 -15.73 -5.96
C VAL A 271 -19.55 -16.91 -5.79
N GLN A 272 -19.24 -18.03 -6.43
CA GLN A 272 -20.08 -19.21 -6.43
C GLN A 272 -20.16 -19.86 -5.05
N VAL A 273 -21.38 -20.23 -4.70
CA VAL A 273 -21.75 -20.90 -3.45
C VAL A 273 -22.51 -22.15 -3.81
N MET A 274 -22.18 -23.27 -3.16
CA MET A 274 -22.88 -24.55 -3.34
C MET A 274 -23.51 -24.97 -2.02
N GLU A 275 -24.75 -25.46 -2.08
CA GLU A 275 -25.38 -26.14 -0.95
C GLU A 275 -25.16 -27.65 -1.08
N HIS A 276 -24.57 -28.26 -0.06
CA HIS A 276 -24.35 -29.70 0.00
C HIS A 276 -24.80 -30.23 1.37
N GLN A 277 -25.74 -31.18 1.37
CA GLN A 277 -26.30 -31.78 2.60
C GLN A 277 -26.81 -30.75 3.62
N GLY A 278 -27.45 -29.68 3.13
CA GLY A 278 -27.97 -28.60 3.98
C GLY A 278 -26.90 -27.66 4.55
N LYS A 279 -25.63 -27.78 4.12
CA LYS A 279 -24.55 -26.88 4.48
C LYS A 279 -24.09 -26.07 3.28
N VAL A 280 -23.77 -24.81 3.52
CA VAL A 280 -23.20 -23.92 2.51
C VAL A 280 -21.68 -24.14 2.40
N VAL A 281 -21.20 -24.30 1.17
CA VAL A 281 -19.78 -24.45 0.82
C VAL A 281 -19.39 -23.33 -0.14
N PHE A 282 -18.36 -22.56 0.22
CA PHE A 282 -17.81 -21.51 -0.64
C PHE A 282 -16.83 -22.13 -1.62
N LEU A 283 -17.10 -21.97 -2.93
CA LEU A 283 -16.24 -22.51 -3.98
C LEU A 283 -15.05 -21.61 -4.30
N HIS A 284 -15.03 -20.38 -3.78
CA HIS A 284 -14.02 -19.33 -4.07
C HIS A 284 -13.78 -19.09 -5.59
N LYS A 285 -14.72 -19.53 -6.43
CA LYS A 285 -14.73 -19.33 -7.88
C LYS A 285 -15.65 -18.17 -8.22
N VAL A 286 -15.12 -17.18 -8.93
CA VAL A 286 -15.88 -16.04 -9.44
C VAL A 286 -16.48 -16.42 -10.79
N ALA A 287 -17.76 -16.14 -10.97
CA ALA A 287 -18.51 -16.38 -12.19
C ALA A 287 -19.34 -15.14 -12.58
N GLU A 288 -19.77 -15.07 -13.83
CA GLU A 288 -20.70 -14.03 -14.29
C GLU A 288 -22.09 -14.21 -13.66
N GLY A 289 -22.71 -13.09 -13.34
CA GLY A 289 -24.05 -13.03 -12.76
C GLY A 289 -24.12 -12.23 -11.47
N ALA A 290 -25.34 -11.94 -11.04
CA ALA A 290 -25.61 -11.39 -9.71
C ALA A 290 -25.84 -12.54 -8.72
N ALA A 291 -25.42 -12.36 -7.47
CA ALA A 291 -25.77 -13.32 -6.42
C ALA A 291 -27.29 -13.26 -6.14
N GLU A 292 -27.97 -14.40 -6.23
CA GLU A 292 -29.43 -14.49 -6.09
C GLU A 292 -29.92 -14.32 -4.64
N ARG A 293 -29.09 -14.65 -3.63
CA ARG A 293 -29.47 -14.64 -2.21
C ARG A 293 -28.33 -14.23 -1.29
N SER A 294 -28.70 -13.70 -0.13
CA SER A 294 -27.79 -13.44 1.00
C SER A 294 -27.63 -14.69 1.85
N TYR A 295 -26.39 -15.18 2.01
CA TYR A 295 -26.10 -16.38 2.82
C TYR A 295 -25.70 -16.07 4.27
N GLY A 296 -26.14 -14.94 4.82
CA GLY A 296 -25.71 -14.48 6.15
C GLY A 296 -26.04 -15.46 7.28
N ILE A 297 -27.24 -16.05 7.26
CA ILE A 297 -27.67 -17.05 8.26
C ILE A 297 -26.86 -18.35 8.10
N SER A 298 -26.57 -18.79 6.88
CA SER A 298 -25.75 -19.97 6.64
C SER A 298 -24.29 -19.78 7.07
N VAL A 299 -23.74 -18.56 6.93
CA VAL A 299 -22.41 -18.22 7.47
C VAL A 299 -22.41 -18.30 9.01
N ALA A 300 -23.49 -17.86 9.66
CA ALA A 300 -23.66 -18.00 11.11
C ALA A 300 -23.68 -19.47 11.58
N GLU A 301 -24.31 -20.37 10.81
CA GLU A 301 -24.28 -21.82 11.10
C GLU A 301 -22.85 -22.38 11.01
N ILE A 302 -22.09 -21.99 9.98
CA ILE A 302 -20.68 -22.39 9.83
C ILE A 302 -19.83 -21.87 10.99
N ALA A 303 -20.12 -20.66 11.48
CA ALA A 303 -19.44 -20.07 12.64
C ALA A 303 -19.79 -20.74 13.97
N GLY A 304 -20.73 -21.69 13.99
CA GLY A 304 -21.13 -22.43 15.18
C GLY A 304 -22.17 -21.72 16.04
N ILE A 305 -22.95 -20.78 15.49
CA ILE A 305 -24.10 -20.21 16.20
C ILE A 305 -25.14 -21.32 16.45
N PRO A 306 -25.73 -21.41 17.66
CA PRO A 306 -26.70 -22.45 17.98
C PRO A 306 -27.87 -22.53 16.99
N GLN A 307 -28.28 -23.76 16.68
CA GLN A 307 -29.31 -24.04 15.68
C GLN A 307 -30.61 -23.28 15.95
N GLU A 308 -31.06 -23.24 17.21
CA GLU A 308 -32.27 -22.51 17.64
C GLU A 308 -32.24 -21.01 17.23
N VAL A 309 -31.06 -20.37 17.28
CA VAL A 309 -30.90 -18.96 16.89
C VAL A 309 -30.98 -18.82 15.37
N THR A 310 -30.34 -19.72 14.63
CA THR A 310 -30.34 -19.69 13.16
C THR A 310 -31.70 -20.03 12.55
N GLU A 311 -32.45 -20.95 13.17
CA GLU A 311 -33.85 -21.25 12.82
C GLU A 311 -34.73 -20.03 13.06
N ARG A 312 -34.61 -19.39 14.23
CA ARG A 312 -35.35 -18.16 14.52
C ARG A 312 -34.99 -17.02 13.55
N ALA A 313 -33.72 -16.88 13.19
CA ALA A 313 -33.28 -15.87 12.23
C ALA A 313 -33.92 -16.07 10.86
N ARG A 314 -34.13 -17.32 10.40
CA ARG A 314 -34.84 -17.62 9.15
C ARG A 314 -36.31 -17.20 9.21
N GLU A 315 -36.99 -17.47 10.32
CA GLU A 315 -38.39 -17.05 10.51
C GLU A 315 -38.52 -15.53 10.45
N VAL A 316 -37.62 -14.80 11.12
CA VAL A 316 -37.61 -13.34 11.14
C VAL A 316 -37.30 -12.78 9.75
N LEU A 317 -36.34 -13.36 9.03
CA LEU A 317 -36.01 -12.94 7.66
C LEU A 317 -37.21 -13.09 6.73
N ALA A 318 -37.91 -14.23 6.77
CA ALA A 318 -39.11 -14.46 5.97
C ALA A 318 -40.21 -13.43 6.26
N GLN A 319 -40.37 -13.00 7.51
CA GLN A 319 -41.32 -11.94 7.87
C GLN A 319 -40.92 -10.57 7.32
N LEU A 320 -39.62 -10.23 7.36
CA LEU A 320 -39.11 -8.97 6.83
C LEU A 320 -39.20 -8.91 5.30
N GLU A 321 -38.86 -10.00 4.61
CA GLU A 321 -38.99 -10.12 3.15
C GLU A 321 -40.46 -9.98 2.72
N ALA A 322 -41.38 -10.66 3.41
CA ALA A 322 -42.81 -10.52 3.15
C ALA A 322 -43.31 -9.08 3.35
N GLN A 323 -42.86 -8.37 4.41
CA GLN A 323 -43.23 -6.96 4.62
C GLN A 323 -42.68 -6.03 3.53
N THR A 324 -41.54 -6.39 2.95
CA THR A 324 -40.90 -5.62 1.87
C THR A 324 -41.61 -5.86 0.53
N GLU A 325 -42.06 -7.09 0.24
CA GLU A 325 -42.85 -7.41 -0.96
C GLU A 325 -44.23 -6.73 -0.98
N TYR A 326 -44.87 -6.49 0.17
CA TYR A 326 -46.12 -5.72 0.23
C TYR A 326 -45.93 -4.20 0.12
N SER A 327 -44.68 -3.72 0.10
CA SER A 327 -44.34 -2.29 0.12
C SER A 327 -43.71 -1.78 -1.18
N ASP A 328 -43.29 -2.63 -2.12
CA ASP A 328 -42.38 -2.19 -3.19
C ASP A 328 -42.87 -2.51 -4.61
N GLY A 329 -43.22 -1.46 -5.34
CA GLY A 329 -42.80 -1.37 -6.73
C GLY A 329 -41.34 -0.97 -6.71
N ALA A 330 -40.46 -1.87 -7.15
CA ALA A 330 -38.99 -1.74 -7.21
C ALA A 330 -38.49 -0.28 -7.17
N PRO A 331 -37.46 0.05 -6.36
CA PRO A 331 -36.98 1.42 -6.22
C PRO A 331 -36.61 1.99 -7.59
N ARG A 332 -37.52 2.78 -8.17
CA ARG A 332 -37.27 3.58 -9.37
C ARG A 332 -36.45 4.76 -8.92
N ILE A 333 -35.14 4.55 -8.73
CA ILE A 333 -34.20 5.65 -8.63
C ILE A 333 -34.31 6.39 -9.98
N PRO A 334 -34.80 7.65 -9.98
CA PRO A 334 -35.04 8.36 -11.22
C PRO A 334 -33.69 8.61 -11.94
N PRO A 335 -33.67 8.56 -13.29
CA PRO A 335 -32.45 8.83 -14.04
C PRO A 335 -31.90 10.23 -13.68
N PRO A 336 -30.57 10.41 -13.72
CA PRO A 336 -29.94 11.65 -13.26
C PRO A 336 -30.52 12.85 -14.02
N GLN A 337 -31.22 13.73 -13.29
CA GLN A 337 -31.61 15.03 -13.81
C GLN A 337 -30.33 15.83 -14.03
N LYS A 338 -30.08 16.28 -15.27
CA LYS A 338 -29.03 17.26 -15.59
C LYS A 338 -29.37 18.57 -14.85
N ARG A 339 -28.98 18.68 -13.58
CA ARG A 339 -29.05 19.94 -12.85
C ARG A 339 -28.07 20.92 -13.52
N PRO A 340 -28.47 22.16 -13.79
CA PRO A 340 -27.50 23.20 -14.13
C PRO A 340 -26.48 23.27 -12.99
N ARG A 341 -25.19 23.35 -13.33
CA ARG A 341 -24.09 23.48 -12.38
C ARG A 341 -24.45 24.53 -11.35
N GLN A 342 -24.75 24.09 -10.12
CA GLN A 342 -24.72 24.97 -8.97
C GLN A 342 -23.25 25.36 -8.82
N THR A 343 -22.94 26.64 -9.04
CA THR A 343 -21.64 27.23 -8.73
C THR A 343 -21.36 26.96 -7.26
N THR A 344 -20.55 25.94 -7.02
CA THR A 344 -20.13 25.50 -5.69
C THR A 344 -19.26 26.58 -5.04
N LEU A 345 -19.34 26.67 -3.71
CA LEU A 345 -18.47 27.45 -2.82
C LEU A 345 -16.95 27.19 -2.98
N PHE A 346 -16.53 26.30 -3.88
CA PHE A 346 -15.15 25.93 -4.18
C PHE A 346 -14.48 26.76 -5.29
N ASP A 347 -15.20 27.70 -5.93
CA ASP A 347 -14.58 28.68 -6.86
C ASP A 347 -13.62 29.65 -6.14
N ALA A 348 -13.78 29.82 -4.82
CA ALA A 348 -12.91 30.66 -4.00
C ALA A 348 -11.49 30.10 -3.85
N GLU A 349 -11.34 28.77 -3.73
CA GLU A 349 -10.02 28.12 -3.65
C GLU A 349 -9.24 28.21 -4.98
N SER A 350 -9.93 28.11 -6.12
CA SER A 350 -9.29 28.26 -7.44
C SER A 350 -8.74 29.68 -7.65
N ARG A 351 -9.50 30.71 -7.27
CA ARG A 351 -9.07 32.11 -7.38
C ARG A 351 -7.91 32.45 -6.43
N LEU A 352 -7.88 31.84 -5.24
CA LEU A 352 -6.80 32.05 -4.27
C LEU A 352 -5.49 31.43 -4.76
N VAL A 353 -5.55 30.21 -5.31
CA VAL A 353 -4.38 29.51 -5.85
C VAL A 353 -3.82 30.22 -7.07
N GLU A 354 -4.67 30.77 -7.94
CA GLU A 354 -4.26 31.63 -9.05
C GLU A 354 -3.60 32.92 -8.55
N ALA A 355 -4.23 33.62 -7.62
CA ALA A 355 -3.69 34.86 -7.05
C ALA A 355 -2.33 34.67 -6.36
N LEU A 356 -2.11 33.51 -5.71
CA LEU A 356 -0.82 33.15 -5.10
C LEU A 356 0.27 32.84 -6.14
N ARG A 357 -0.08 32.20 -7.27
CA ARG A 357 0.87 31.89 -8.34
C ARG A 357 1.39 33.13 -9.07
N GLU A 358 0.61 34.21 -9.09
CA GLU A 358 0.98 35.48 -9.71
C GLU A 358 1.86 36.38 -8.83
N ILE A 359 2.19 35.96 -7.60
CA ILE A 359 3.07 36.72 -6.71
C ILE A 359 4.52 36.32 -6.96
N ASP A 360 5.29 37.23 -7.54
CA ASP A 360 6.75 37.13 -7.57
C ASP A 360 7.34 37.58 -6.23
N ILE A 361 7.66 36.60 -5.38
CA ILE A 361 8.20 36.81 -4.03
C ILE A 361 9.55 37.54 -4.06
N ASN A 362 10.33 37.38 -5.13
CA ASN A 362 11.68 37.94 -5.22
C ASN A 362 11.68 39.42 -5.62
N ASN A 363 10.54 39.96 -6.06
CA ASN A 363 10.46 41.27 -6.69
C ASN A 363 9.27 42.11 -6.19
N ILE A 364 8.84 41.88 -4.95
CA ILE A 364 7.75 42.62 -4.30
C ILE A 364 8.29 43.51 -3.17
N THR A 365 7.81 44.75 -3.09
CA THR A 365 8.17 45.62 -1.96
C THR A 365 7.39 45.23 -0.70
N PRO A 366 7.89 45.51 0.52
CA PRO A 366 7.20 45.15 1.77
C PRO A 366 5.77 45.70 1.87
N VAL A 367 5.50 46.87 1.29
CA VAL A 367 4.17 47.49 1.29
C VAL A 367 3.21 46.76 0.34
N GLU A 368 3.68 46.37 -0.85
CA GLU A 368 2.90 45.60 -1.82
C GLU A 368 2.58 44.19 -1.30
N ALA A 369 3.51 43.57 -0.57
CA ALA A 369 3.28 42.27 0.06
C ALA A 369 2.13 42.32 1.08
N LEU A 370 2.08 43.37 1.90
CA LEU A 370 1.00 43.59 2.86
C LEU A 370 -0.36 43.85 2.18
N LEU A 371 -0.36 44.59 1.06
CA LEU A 371 -1.58 44.85 0.28
C LEU A 371 -2.10 43.58 -0.40
N LYS A 372 -1.21 42.75 -0.97
CA LYS A 372 -1.59 41.45 -1.55
C LYS A 372 -2.11 40.48 -0.49
N LEU A 373 -1.49 40.44 0.70
CA LEU A 373 -1.99 39.63 1.83
C LEU A 373 -3.39 40.05 2.28
N ARG A 374 -3.68 41.35 2.29
CA ARG A 374 -5.03 41.86 2.56
C ARG A 374 -6.04 41.43 1.50
N GLN A 375 -5.69 41.54 0.21
CA GLN A 375 -6.55 41.06 -0.88
C GLN A 375 -6.84 39.55 -0.79
N LEU A 376 -5.86 38.75 -0.38
CA LEU A 376 -6.03 37.31 -0.15
C LEU A 376 -6.96 37.01 1.04
N ARG A 377 -6.93 37.83 2.11
CA ARG A 377 -7.90 37.71 3.22
C ARG A 377 -9.32 38.10 2.81
N GLU A 378 -9.47 39.14 1.99
CA GLU A 378 -10.77 39.55 1.42
C GLU A 378 -11.35 38.44 0.52
N LEU A 379 -10.51 37.76 -0.27
CA LEU A 379 -10.91 36.61 -1.10
C LEU A 379 -11.36 35.39 -0.27
N LEU A 380 -10.85 35.25 0.96
CA LEU A 380 -11.25 34.21 1.92
C LEU A 380 -12.45 34.62 2.78
N GLY A 381 -12.96 35.84 2.66
CA GLY A 381 -14.04 36.38 3.50
C GLY A 381 -13.65 36.50 4.98
N LEU A 382 -12.36 36.73 5.27
CA LEU A 382 -11.79 36.76 6.62
C LEU A 382 -11.63 38.18 7.20
N ASP A 383 -12.32 39.18 6.67
CA ASP A 383 -12.31 40.58 7.17
C ASP A 383 -13.73 41.12 7.38
#